data_AF-A0A6A9SQV6-F1
#
_entry.id   AF-A0A6A9SQV6-F1
#
_cell.length_a   1.000
_cell.length_b   1.000
_cell.length_c   1.000
_cell.angle_alpha   90.00
_cell.angle_beta   90.00
_cell.angle_gamma   90.00
#
_symmetry.space_group_name_H-M   'P 1'
#
loop_
_entity.id
_entity.type
_entity.pdbx_description
1 polymer ?
#
loop_
_entity_poly.entity_id
_entity_poly.type
_entity_poly.pdbx_seq_one_letter_code
_entity_poly.pdbx_strand_id
1 'polypeptide(L)' 'MEPRYVAVIGMHVVVALAFVALAVRNVLHGDIVNATLQGVIGALVLVLGVGITRIA' A
#
# COMPACT_ATOMS: atom_id res chain seq x y z
N MET A 1 2.54 17.47 14.51
CA MET A 1 2.15 17.11 13.13
C MET A 1 0.76 17.63 12.90
N GLU A 2 0.52 18.31 11.77
CA GLU A 2 -0.80 18.80 11.45
C GLU A 2 -1.78 17.63 11.25
N PRO A 3 -3.06 17.72 11.68
CA PRO A 3 -4.01 16.59 11.62
C PRO A 3 -4.16 15.99 10.21
N ARG A 4 -4.00 16.84 9.18
CA ARG A 4 -3.99 16.44 7.77
C ARG A 4 -2.89 15.42 7.43
N TYR A 5 -1.69 15.52 8.02
CA TYR A 5 -0.60 14.58 7.74
C TYR A 5 -0.91 13.18 8.27
N VAL A 6 -1.47 13.12 9.48
CA VAL A 6 -1.82 11.85 10.12
C VAL A 6 -2.91 11.13 9.33
N ALA A 7 -3.90 11.87 8.83
CA ALA A 7 -4.95 11.32 7.97
C ALA A 7 -4.40 10.77 6.64
N VAL A 8 -3.49 11.50 5.99
CA VAL A 8 -2.88 11.08 4.73
C VAL A 8 -2.02 9.83 4.91
N ILE A 9 -1.14 9.78 5.93
CA ILE A 9 -0.32 8.60 6.23
C ILE A 9 -1.23 7.41 6.57
N GLY A 10 -2.24 7.63 7.42
CA GLY A 10 -3.20 6.60 7.80
C GLY A 10 -3.90 5.99 6.58
N MET A 11 -4.35 6.82 5.63
CA MET A 11 -4.95 6.35 4.38
C MET A 11 -4.00 5.46 3.57
N HIS A 12 -2.75 5.87 3.38
CA HIS A 12 -1.78 5.09 2.61
C HIS A 12 -1.43 3.75 3.28
N VAL A 13 -1.37 3.72 4.62
CA VAL A 13 -1.17 2.48 5.38
C VAL A 13 -2.35 1.53 5.19
N VAL A 14 -3.59 2.01 5.29
CA VAL A 14 -4.79 1.18 5.08
C VAL A 14 -4.84 0.64 3.64
N VAL A 15 -4.52 1.47 2.64
CA VAL A 15 -4.47 1.03 1.24
C VAL A 15 -3.38 0.00 1.02
N ALA A 16 -2.17 0.21 1.57
CA ALA A 16 -1.08 -0.76 1.46
C ALA A 16 -1.44 -2.12 2.09
N LEU A 17 -2.11 -2.11 3.25
CA LEU A 17 -2.62 -3.33 3.89
C LEU A 17 -3.65 -4.07 3.03
N ALA A 18 -4.51 -3.34 2.32
CA ALA A 18 -5.46 -3.95 1.38
C ALA A 18 -4.75 -4.67 0.23
N PHE A 19 -3.71 -4.06 -0.35
CA PHE A 19 -2.90 -4.70 -1.38
C PHE A 19 -2.14 -5.93 -0.87
N VAL A 20 -1.63 -5.89 0.37
CA VAL A 20 -1.03 -7.05 1.02
C VAL A 20 -2.05 -8.18 1.19
N ALA A 21 -3.27 -7.86 1.66
CA ALA A 21 -4.33 -8.86 1.83
C ALA A 21 -4.73 -9.51 0.50
N LEU A 22 -4.85 -8.71 -0.57
CA LEU A 22 -5.12 -9.22 -1.91
C LEU A 22 -3.95 -10.10 -2.41
N ALA A 23 -2.70 -9.68 -2.18
CA ALA A 23 -1.53 -10.45 -2.59
C ALA A 23 -1.48 -11.81 -1.89
N VAL A 24 -1.72 -11.83 -0.57
CA VAL A 24 -1.82 -13.09 0.21
C VAL A 24 -2.95 -13.96 -0.34
N ARG A 25 -4.13 -13.39 -0.62
CA ARG A 25 -5.23 -14.13 -1.23
C ARG A 25 -4.78 -14.78 -2.55
N ASN A 26 -4.10 -14.04 -3.42
CA ASN A 26 -3.66 -14.56 -4.71
C ASN A 26 -2.60 -15.66 -4.57
N VAL A 27 -1.65 -15.53 -3.62
CA VAL A 27 -0.70 -16.60 -3.29
C VAL A 27 -1.44 -17.87 -2.88
N LEU A 28 -2.43 -17.76 -2.01
CA LEU A 28 -3.22 -18.90 -1.53
C LEU A 28 -4.03 -19.59 -2.65
N HIS A 29 -4.35 -18.87 -3.72
CA HIS A 29 -5.06 -19.41 -4.90
C HIS A 29 -4.12 -19.84 -6.03
N GLY A 30 -2.79 -19.77 -5.83
CA GLY A 30 -1.79 -20.13 -6.85
C GLY A 30 -1.58 -19.10 -7.96
N ASP A 31 -2.19 -17.92 -7.86
CA ASP A 31 -2.05 -16.81 -8.82
C ASP A 31 -0.84 -15.92 -8.45
N ILE A 32 0.36 -16.45 -8.69
CA ILE A 32 1.63 -15.83 -8.29
C ILE A 32 1.88 -14.50 -9.03
N VAL A 33 1.46 -14.40 -10.29
CA VAL A 33 1.65 -13.18 -11.11
C VAL A 33 0.84 -12.04 -10.51
N ASN A 34 -0.43 -12.28 -10.20
CA ASN A 34 -1.30 -11.28 -9.60
C ASN A 34 -0.90 -10.96 -8.15
N ALA A 35 -0.41 -11.95 -7.39
CA ALA A 35 0.18 -11.71 -6.07
C ALA A 35 1.38 -10.75 -6.14
N THR A 36 2.27 -10.97 -7.10
CA THR A 36 3.46 -10.13 -7.30
C THR A 36 3.07 -8.72 -7.73
N LEU A 37 2.15 -8.57 -8.69
CA LEU A 37 1.63 -7.28 -9.13
C LEU A 37 1.03 -6.48 -7.96
N GLN A 38 0.20 -7.12 -7.15
CA GLN A 38 -0.43 -6.45 -6.01
C GLN A 38 0.57 -6.09 -4.92
N GLY A 39 1.59 -6.93 -4.67
CA GLY A 39 2.71 -6.58 -3.80
C GLY A 39 3.47 -5.34 -4.27
N VAL A 40 3.79 -5.27 -5.57
CA VAL A 40 4.49 -4.13 -6.18
C VAL A 40 3.63 -2.86 -6.10
N ILE A 41 2.34 -2.94 -6.41
CA ILE A 41 1.43 -1.79 -6.33
C ILE A 41 1.28 -1.31 -4.89
N GLY A 42 1.12 -2.23 -3.92
CA GLY A 42 1.06 -1.90 -2.50
C GLY A 42 2.32 -1.19 -2.01
N ALA A 43 3.50 -1.65 -2.43
CA ALA A 43 4.77 -1.00 -2.11
C ALA A 43 4.88 0.41 -2.73
N LEU A 44 4.48 0.57 -4.00
CA LEU A 44 4.49 1.87 -4.67
C LEU A 44 3.56 2.87 -3.99
N VAL A 45 2.35 2.46 -3.59
CA VAL A 45 1.42 3.31 -2.84
C VAL A 45 2.02 3.77 -1.53
N LEU A 46 2.69 2.87 -0.80
CA LEU A 46 3.32 3.21 0.47
C LEU A 46 4.50 4.19 0.28
N VAL A 47 5.37 3.92 -0.70
CA VAL A 47 6.53 4.76 -0.99
C VAL A 47 6.12 6.14 -1.50
N LEU A 48 5.16 6.23 -2.42
CA LEU A 48 4.64 7.50 -2.92
C LEU A 48 3.90 8.25 -1.82
N GLY A 49 3.08 7.57 -1.03
CA GLY A 49 2.38 8.16 0.10
C GLY A 49 3.31 8.79 1.11
N VAL A 50 4.31 8.04 1.57
CA VAL A 50 5.32 8.53 2.52
C VAL A 50 6.19 9.61 1.88
N GLY A 51 6.59 9.44 0.61
CA GLY A 51 7.42 10.38 -0.13
C GLY A 51 6.74 11.74 -0.31
N ILE A 52 5.50 11.76 -0.79
CA ILE A 52 4.69 12.98 -0.95
C ILE A 52 4.47 13.64 0.42
N THR A 53 4.22 12.84 1.45
CA THR A 53 4.04 13.35 2.82
C THR A 53 5.33 13.91 3.43
N ARG A 54 6.51 13.68 2.86
CA ARG A 54 7.74 14.38 3.29
C ARG A 54 8.03 15.67 2.55
N ILE A 55 7.39 15.88 1.39
CA ILE A 55 7.64 17.03 0.50
C ILE A 55 6.59 18.12 0.72
N ALA A 56 5.33 17.74 0.99
CA ALA A 56 4.29 18.66 1.42
C ALA A 56 4.68 19.30 2.76
#